data_AF-A0A2N2KJZ5-F1
#
_entry.id   AF-A0A2N2KJZ5-F1
#
_cell.length_a   1.000
_cell.length_b   1.000
_cell.length_c   1.000
_cell.angle_alpha   90.00
_cell.angle_beta   90.00
_cell.angle_gamma   90.00
#
_symmetry.space_group_name_H-M   'P 1'
#
loop_
_entity.id
_entity.type
_entity.pdbx_description
1 polymer ?
#
loop_
_entity_poly.entity_id
_entity_poly.type
_entity_poly.pdbx_seq_one_letter_code
_entity_poly.pdbx_strand_id
1 'polypeptide(L)'
;MIAYMKRHERYVLEVLGKNPPGEALKELLEYHDKQITWLQHERTVHLLTMLFVCLFTLLCLGFTLVTPSLPAMALCAILLILTLAYIIHYYRLENGVQRWYDLSNKIRQCNSL
;
A
#
# COMPACT_ATOMS: atom_id res chain seq x y z
N MET A 1 -8.45 9.16 -0.75
CA MET A 1 -8.38 7.73 -1.12
C MET A 1 -9.35 6.86 -0.28
N ILE A 2 -9.22 6.81 1.05
CA ILE A 2 -10.08 5.99 1.95
C ILE A 2 -11.59 6.31 1.84
N ALA A 3 -11.96 7.59 1.67
CA ALA A 3 -13.36 8.00 1.52
C ALA A 3 -13.98 7.59 0.16
N TYR A 4 -13.16 7.36 -0.86
CA TYR A 4 -13.61 6.86 -2.17
C TYR A 4 -13.85 5.35 -2.09
N MET A 5 -12.95 4.65 -1.39
CA MET A 5 -13.04 3.21 -1.11
C MET A 5 -14.33 2.84 -0.37
N LYS A 6 -14.67 3.58 0.71
CA LYS A 6 -15.94 3.39 1.45
C LYS A 6 -17.20 3.72 0.65
N ARG A 7 -17.09 4.58 -0.37
CA ARG A 7 -18.22 4.94 -1.24
C ARG A 7 -18.45 3.83 -2.26
N HIS A 8 -17.37 3.33 -2.85
CA HIS A 8 -17.41 2.22 -3.78
C HIS A 8 -17.88 0.93 -3.08
N GLU A 9 -17.39 0.64 -1.86
CA GLU A 9 -17.84 -0.49 -1.04
C GLU A 9 -19.35 -0.41 -0.71
N ARG A 10 -19.86 0.76 -0.33
CA ARG A 10 -21.30 0.95 -0.13
C ARG A 10 -22.11 0.77 -1.41
N TYR A 11 -21.60 1.29 -2.52
CA TYR A 11 -22.25 1.13 -3.83
C TYR A 11 -22.31 -0.35 -4.24
N VAL A 12 -21.21 -1.09 -4.06
CA VAL A 12 -21.12 -2.53 -4.33
C VAL A 12 -22.09 -3.33 -3.45
N LEU A 13 -22.16 -3.03 -2.15
CA LEU A 13 -23.10 -3.65 -1.21
C LEU A 13 -24.57 -3.33 -1.54
N GLU A 14 -24.85 -2.10 -1.95
CA GLU A 14 -26.20 -1.67 -2.34
C GLU A 14 -26.67 -2.32 -3.65
N VAL A 15 -25.74 -2.54 -4.59
CA VAL A 15 -25.99 -3.29 -5.82
C VAL A 15 -26.18 -4.78 -5.51
N LEU A 16 -25.32 -5.39 -4.68
CA LEU A 16 -25.47 -6.79 -4.23
C LEU A 16 -26.81 -7.06 -3.52
N GLY A 17 -27.29 -6.13 -2.69
CA GLY A 17 -28.59 -6.24 -2.03
C GLY A 17 -29.80 -6.25 -2.97
N LYS A 18 -29.62 -5.86 -4.25
CA LYS A 18 -30.68 -5.86 -5.27
C LYS A 18 -30.73 -7.12 -6.14
N ASN A 19 -29.92 -8.15 -5.84
CA ASN A 19 -29.81 -9.38 -6.63
C ASN A 19 -29.59 -9.09 -8.15
N PRO A 20 -28.49 -8.43 -8.54
CA PRO A 20 -28.19 -8.19 -9.94
C PRO A 20 -27.90 -9.50 -10.67
N PRO A 21 -28.09 -9.56 -12.00
CA PRO A 21 -27.64 -10.68 -12.80
C PRO A 21 -26.12 -10.88 -12.62
N GLY A 22 -25.67 -12.15 -12.60
CA GLY A 22 -24.27 -12.52 -12.29
C GLY A 22 -23.20 -11.88 -13.19
N GLU A 23 -23.57 -11.37 -14.37
CA GLU A 23 -22.69 -10.59 -15.25
C GLU A 23 -22.29 -9.23 -14.65
N ALA A 24 -23.22 -8.50 -14.02
CA ALA A 24 -22.91 -7.23 -13.37
C ALA A 24 -21.99 -7.40 -12.15
N LEU A 25 -22.09 -8.56 -11.48
CA LEU A 25 -21.21 -8.91 -10.36
C LEU A 25 -19.79 -9.26 -10.84
N LYS A 26 -19.66 -9.88 -12.02
CA LYS A 26 -18.36 -10.13 -12.66
C LYS A 26 -17.66 -8.84 -13.07
N GLU A 27 -18.37 -7.91 -13.72
CA GLU A 27 -17.80 -6.63 -14.14
C GLU A 27 -17.29 -5.80 -12.94
N LEU A 28 -18.03 -5.84 -11.83
CA LEU A 28 -17.64 -5.18 -10.58
C LEU A 28 -16.40 -5.82 -9.94
N LEU A 29 -16.29 -7.16 -9.99
CA LEU A 29 -15.11 -7.90 -9.55
C LEU A 29 -13.88 -7.56 -10.38
N GLU A 30 -14.02 -7.51 -11.71
CA GLU A 30 -12.92 -7.11 -12.61
C GLU A 30 -12.45 -5.69 -12.35
N TYR A 31 -13.38 -4.76 -12.09
CA TYR A 31 -13.03 -3.39 -11.72
C TYR A 31 -12.27 -3.34 -10.39
N HIS A 32 -12.71 -4.10 -9.38
CA HIS A 32 -12.03 -4.21 -8.09
C HIS A 32 -10.62 -4.81 -8.20
N ASP A 33 -10.46 -5.90 -8.97
CA ASP A 33 -9.16 -6.54 -9.18
C ASP A 33 -8.17 -5.60 -9.90
N LYS A 34 -8.67 -4.77 -10.83
CA LYS A 34 -7.85 -3.72 -11.46
C LYS A 34 -7.37 -2.66 -10.46
N GLN A 35 -8.23 -2.23 -9.53
CA GLN A 35 -7.85 -1.28 -8.48
C GLN A 35 -6.84 -1.89 -7.50
N ILE A 36 -6.99 -3.17 -7.14
CA ILE A 36 -6.02 -3.91 -6.33
C ILE A 36 -4.65 -3.94 -7.04
N THR A 37 -4.64 -4.17 -8.35
CA THR A 37 -3.40 -4.19 -9.15
C THR A 37 -2.69 -2.82 -9.14
N TRP A 38 -3.46 -1.72 -9.20
CA TRP A 38 -2.89 -0.37 -9.08
C TRP A 38 -2.28 -0.11 -7.70
N LEU A 39 -2.96 -0.55 -6.64
CA LEU A 39 -2.44 -0.46 -5.27
C LEU A 39 -1.18 -1.32 -5.07
N GLN A 40 -1.09 -2.49 -5.71
CA GLN A 40 0.13 -3.30 -5.72
C GLN A 40 1.28 -2.58 -6.43
N HIS A 41 1.01 -1.91 -7.56
CA HIS A 41 2.05 -1.18 -8.28
C HIS A 41 2.61 -0.03 -7.43
N GLU A 42 1.75 0.74 -6.77
CA GLU A 42 2.14 1.81 -5.84
C GLU A 42 3.02 1.24 -4.70
N ARG A 43 2.64 0.09 -4.14
CA ARG A 43 3.43 -0.60 -3.11
C ARG A 43 4.83 -0.97 -3.59
N THR A 44 4.97 -1.50 -4.80
CA THR A 44 6.28 -1.86 -5.38
C THR A 44 7.19 -0.64 -5.51
N VAL A 45 6.65 0.49 -5.96
CA VAL A 45 7.40 1.74 -6.07
C VAL A 45 7.82 2.27 -4.69
N HIS A 46 6.93 2.19 -3.68
CA HIS A 46 7.28 2.53 -2.31
C HIS A 46 8.37 1.61 -1.76
N LEU A 47 8.26 0.30 -1.95
CA LEU A 47 9.27 -0.67 -1.51
C LEU A 47 10.63 -0.42 -2.17
N LEU A 48 10.64 -0.11 -3.47
CA LEU A 48 11.85 0.23 -4.21
C LEU A 48 12.48 1.53 -3.65
N THR A 49 11.66 2.55 -3.42
CA THR A 49 12.12 3.82 -2.84
C THR A 49 12.68 3.62 -1.43
N MET A 50 12.01 2.81 -0.60
CA MET A 50 12.47 2.39 0.73
C MET A 50 13.83 1.70 0.69
N LEU A 51 14.02 0.80 -0.28
CA LEU A 51 15.28 0.08 -0.47
C LEU A 51 16.43 1.05 -0.74
N PHE A 52 16.23 2.04 -1.63
CA PHE A 52 17.23 3.06 -1.90
C PHE A 52 17.52 3.94 -0.69
N VAL A 53 16.49 4.41 0.03
CA VAL A 53 16.67 5.23 1.24
C VAL A 53 17.44 4.46 2.31
N CYS A 54 17.10 3.19 2.53
CA CYS A 54 17.82 2.31 3.45
C CYS A 54 19.28 2.10 3.01
N LEU A 55 19.52 1.85 1.72
CA LEU A 55 20.86 1.70 1.16
C LEU A 55 21.71 2.96 1.38
N PHE A 56 21.17 4.15 1.07
CA PHE A 56 21.87 5.40 1.30
C PHE A 56 22.13 5.66 2.79
N THR A 57 21.19 5.27 3.66
CA THR A 57 21.38 5.36 5.11
C THR A 57 22.54 4.47 5.57
N LEU A 58 22.61 3.23 5.08
CA LEU A 58 23.71 2.30 5.39
C LEU A 58 25.06 2.80 4.85
N LEU A 59 25.10 3.33 3.62
CA LEU A 59 26.30 3.94 3.05
C LEU A 59 26.77 5.16 3.85
N CYS A 60 25.83 6.04 4.24
CA CYS A 60 26.11 7.20 5.06
C CYS A 60 26.61 6.81 6.45
N LEU A 61 26.01 5.79 7.05
CA LEU A 61 26.44 5.22 8.33
C LEU A 61 27.86 4.64 8.23
N GLY A 62 28.14 3.85 7.20
CA GLY A 62 29.49 3.32 6.93
C GLY A 62 30.53 4.43 6.73
N PHE A 63 30.18 5.49 5.97
CA PHE A 63 31.05 6.65 5.79
C PHE A 63 31.31 7.39 7.12
N THR A 64 30.28 7.55 7.95
CA THR A 64 30.39 8.21 9.26
C THR A 64 31.29 7.42 10.22
N LEU A 65 31.32 6.09 10.12
CA LEU A 65 32.20 5.24 10.93
C LEU A 65 33.68 5.36 10.54
N VAL A 66 33.96 5.51 9.24
CA VAL A 66 35.34 5.66 8.73
C VAL A 66 35.85 7.10 8.91
N THR A 67 34.99 8.08 8.65
CA THR A 67 35.32 9.50 8.74
C THR A 67 34.31 10.21 9.66
N PRO A 68 34.48 10.09 11.00
CA PRO A 68 33.58 10.70 11.95
C PRO A 68 33.69 12.23 11.87
N SER A 69 32.64 12.85 11.35
CA SER A 69 32.52 14.31 11.27
C SER A 69 31.11 14.72 11.68
N LEU A 70 30.98 15.86 12.38
CA LEU A 70 29.70 16.44 12.75
C LEU A 70 28.68 16.49 11.58
N PRO A 71 29.04 16.98 10.38
CA PRO A 71 28.12 17.00 9.25
C PRO A 71 27.69 15.60 8.77
N ALA A 72 28.59 14.60 8.78
CA ALA A 72 28.24 13.23 8.42
C ALA A 72 27.27 12.60 9.43
N MET A 73 27.50 12.82 10.73
CA MET A 73 26.59 12.36 11.79
C MET A 73 25.20 12.99 11.68
N ALA A 74 25.12 14.29 11.40
CA ALA A 74 23.85 14.99 11.20
C ALA A 74 23.09 14.45 9.98
N LEU A 75 23.79 14.24 8.85
CA LEU A 75 23.20 13.64 7.65
C LEU A 75 22.68 12.23 7.92
N CYS A 76 23.46 11.40 8.62
CA CYS A 76 23.08 10.04 8.99
C CYS A 76 21.83 10.03 9.89
N ALA A 77 21.73 10.95 10.84
CA ALA A 77 20.56 11.08 11.71
C ALA A 77 19.30 11.47 10.93
N ILE A 78 19.41 12.41 9.98
CA ILE A 78 18.29 12.82 9.10
C ILE A 78 17.83 11.64 8.25
N LEU A 79 18.76 10.89 7.65
CA LEU A 79 18.45 9.71 6.84
C LEU A 79 17.80 8.58 7.66
N LEU A 80 18.23 8.38 8.91
CA LEU A 80 17.60 7.44 9.83
C LEU A 80 16.16 7.83 10.16
N ILE A 81 15.91 9.10 10.50
CA ILE A 81 14.56 9.60 10.78
C ILE A 81 13.68 9.45 9.53
N LEU A 82 14.21 9.81 8.36
CA LEU A 82 13.50 9.65 7.09
C LEU A 82 13.13 8.18 6.88
N THR A 83 14.08 7.25 7.04
CA THR A 83 13.84 5.80 6.90
C THR A 83 12.71 5.33 7.81
N LEU A 84 12.74 5.70 9.09
CA LEU A 84 11.71 5.32 10.06
C LEU A 84 10.32 5.86 9.68
N ALA A 85 10.23 7.15 9.32
CA ALA A 85 8.98 7.77 8.89
C ALA A 85 8.38 7.05 7.67
N TYR A 86 9.24 6.63 6.76
CA TYR A 86 8.88 5.96 5.51
C TYR A 86 8.45 4.50 5.76
N ILE A 87 9.05 3.79 6.72
CA ILE A 87 8.57 2.48 7.23
C ILE A 87 7.15 2.62 7.77
N ILE A 88 6.89 3.62 8.62
CA ILE A 88 5.55 3.85 9.21
C ILE A 88 4.52 4.13 8.10
N HIS A 89 4.89 4.94 7.11
CA HIS A 89 4.03 5.23 5.97
C HIS A 89 3.68 3.95 5.19
N TYR A 90 4.67 3.08 4.95
CA TYR A 90 4.49 1.81 4.27
C TYR A 90 3.54 0.87 5.02
N TYR A 91 3.71 0.69 6.33
CA TYR A 91 2.81 -0.16 7.14
C TYR A 91 1.35 0.30 7.09
N ARG A 92 1.13 1.63 7.06
CA ARG A 92 -0.22 2.19 6.97
C ARG A 92 -0.87 1.90 5.61
N LEU A 93 -0.09 1.90 4.53
CA LEU A 93 -0.56 1.57 3.19
C LEU A 93 -0.88 0.07 3.07
N GLU A 94 -0.01 -0.79 3.62
CA GLU A 94 -0.19 -2.24 3.59
C GLU A 94 -1.47 -2.71 4.27
N ASN A 95 -1.75 -2.20 5.47
CA ASN A 95 -2.99 -2.49 6.21
C ASN A 95 -4.25 -2.08 5.43
N GLY A 96 -4.18 -1.01 4.63
CA GLY A 96 -5.29 -0.56 3.78
C GLY A 96 -5.59 -1.53 2.64
N VAL A 97 -4.55 -2.08 2.01
CA VAL A 97 -4.66 -3.02 0.89
C VAL A 97 -5.12 -4.41 1.36
N GLN A 98 -4.63 -4.90 2.51
CA GLN A 98 -5.09 -6.19 3.08
C GLN A 98 -6.61 -6.20 3.30
N ARG A 99 -7.15 -5.11 3.85
CA ARG A 99 -8.59 -4.97 4.05
C ARG A 99 -9.39 -4.99 2.73
N TRP A 100 -8.76 -4.56 1.63
CA TRP A 100 -9.35 -4.59 0.29
C TRP A 100 -9.34 -5.97 -0.34
N TYR A 101 -8.30 -6.77 -0.07
CA TYR A 101 -8.27 -8.18 -0.43
C TYR A 101 -9.36 -8.98 0.30
N ASP A 102 -9.53 -8.76 1.61
CA ASP A 102 -10.57 -9.43 2.40
C ASP A 102 -11.98 -9.13 1.86
N LEU A 103 -12.20 -7.89 1.41
CA LEU A 103 -13.47 -7.49 0.80
C LEU A 103 -13.69 -8.16 -0.57
N SER A 104 -12.68 -8.20 -1.43
CA SER A 104 -12.76 -8.89 -2.73
C SER A 104 -13.02 -10.39 -2.56
N ASN A 105 -12.35 -11.04 -1.60
CA ASN A 105 -12.58 -12.46 -1.28
C ASN A 105 -14.01 -12.72 -0.81
N LYS A 106 -14.60 -11.84 0.02
CA LYS A 106 -16.00 -11.95 0.44
C LYS A 106 -16.97 -11.83 -0.73
N ILE A 107 -16.73 -10.92 -1.66
CA ILE A 107 -17.55 -10.75 -2.87
C ILE A 107 -17.44 -12.01 -3.76
N ARG A 108 -16.24 -12.56 -3.91
CA ARG A 108 -15.98 -13.74 -4.72
C ARG A 108 -16.62 -15.01 -4.14
N GLN A 109 -16.66 -15.16 -2.81
CA GLN A 109 -17.40 -16.24 -2.13
C GLN A 109 -18.92 -16.11 -2.27
N CYS A 110 -19.44 -14.89 -2.33
CA CYS A 110 -20.89 -14.65 -2.49
C CYS A 110 -21.37 -14.92 -3.93
N ASN A 111 -20.47 -14.84 -4.93
CA ASN A 111 -20.75 -15.13 -6.35
C ASN A 111 -20.63 -16.62 -6.71
N SER A 112 -20.21 -17.48 -5.75
CA SER A 112 -20.08 -18.93 -5.95
C SER A 112 -21.24 -19.75 -5.35
N LEU A 113 -22.29 -19.08 -4.87
CA LEU A 113 -23.56 -19.64 -4.40
C LEU A 113 -24.69 -19.17 -5.32
#